data_AF-A0A972HE42-F1
#
_entry.id   AF-A0A972HE42-F1
#
_cell.length_a   1.000
_cell.length_b   1.000
_cell.length_c   1.000
_cell.angle_alpha   90.00
_cell.angle_beta   90.00
_cell.angle_gamma   90.00
#
_symmetry.space_group_name_H-M   'P 1'
#
loop_
_entity.id
_entity.type
_entity.pdbx_description
1 polymer ?
#
loop_
_entity_poly.entity_id
_entity_poly.type
_entity_poly.pdbx_seq_one_letter_code
_entity_poly.pdbx_strand_id
1 'polypeptide(L)'
;MQGVFKRLVRVVGVVAIIAATLTATAVAQPPTILAERFDTDGWNDTWVDWRSGDDLTTSQQSGYRTAGLGVNIGPGQRRGAGAHYRIDGDVDEAWFRYYLRLEDFVPKTSGKFPGFAGMPSFTARGCFPSTPEDPGWSARTMFTAAGTGGAEPDQIRLGTYLYHVDQAGACGDKLLWDANVATLSQDRWYCIEGRIGLNTPGANDGSVETWVDGVRAYQRDDIQFRRAEEPNLDIRTFWLNIYFGGSSVVNDRDLSLTIDELMISTEGQIGCVAPFWDSTATIHQSAIEALAFAGIVVGCAYGQYCPEDHLTRAQTLALIDRMIQAPPATLDAFSDDNGHWAEAVINRLAPLGIVTGCAVDLICPDDEVTRGQFAAFVTRAFDLPAPSEDFFSDDEGSPFEMSINQIASLGITRGCGGDGSTYCPEDPLTRAQAATLLYRVLQWQQRQ
;
A
#
# COMPACT_ATOMS: atom_id res chain seq x y z
N MET A 1 -21.37 1.20 -3.04
CA MET A 1 -21.07 2.13 -1.93
C MET A 1 -21.00 1.43 -0.57
N GLN A 2 -22.08 0.88 -0.01
CA GLN A 2 -22.06 0.34 1.38
C GLN A 2 -21.02 -0.77 1.66
N GLY A 3 -20.73 -1.67 0.71
CA GLY A 3 -19.77 -2.76 0.90
C GLY A 3 -18.31 -2.29 0.94
N VAL A 4 -17.92 -1.43 0.00
CA VAL A 4 -16.58 -0.82 -0.07
C VAL A 4 -16.30 0.01 1.17
N PHE A 5 -17.25 0.88 1.53
CA PHE A 5 -17.04 1.78 2.65
C PHE A 5 -16.94 1.03 3.99
N LYS A 6 -17.73 -0.03 4.19
CA LYS A 6 -17.57 -0.94 5.34
C LYS A 6 -16.18 -1.60 5.38
N ARG A 7 -15.62 -1.94 4.21
CA ARG A 7 -14.25 -2.47 4.13
C ARG A 7 -13.22 -1.42 4.55
N LEU A 8 -13.37 -0.19 4.07
CA LEU A 8 -12.49 0.92 4.42
C LEU A 8 -12.52 1.24 5.92
N VAL A 9 -13.70 1.24 6.53
CA VAL A 9 -13.87 1.43 7.98
C VAL A 9 -13.11 0.35 8.77
N ARG A 10 -13.17 -0.92 8.33
CA ARG A 10 -12.38 -2.01 8.94
C ARG A 10 -10.89 -1.80 8.76
N VAL A 11 -10.46 -1.45 7.54
CA VAL A 11 -9.05 -1.17 7.21
C VAL A 11 -8.50 -0.09 8.13
N VAL A 12 -9.20 1.04 8.26
CA VAL A 12 -8.75 2.18 9.06
C VAL A 12 -8.65 1.83 10.55
N GLY A 13 -9.58 1.04 11.08
CA GLY A 13 -9.50 0.54 12.45
C GLY A 13 -8.23 -0.30 12.71
N VAL A 14 -7.85 -1.16 11.76
CA VAL A 14 -6.60 -1.97 11.84
C VAL A 14 -5.37 -1.09 11.66
N VAL A 15 -5.40 -0.16 10.71
CA VAL A 15 -4.30 0.78 10.42
C VAL A 15 -4.00 1.68 11.62
N ALA A 16 -5.01 2.21 12.31
CA ALA A 16 -4.81 3.15 13.42
C ALA A 16 -3.95 2.56 14.55
N ILE A 17 -4.06 1.24 14.79
CA ILE A 17 -3.24 0.52 15.76
C ILE A 17 -1.79 0.43 15.26
N ILE A 18 -1.59 0.14 13.97
CA ILE A 18 -0.26 -0.02 13.35
C ILE A 18 0.48 1.33 13.28
N ALA A 19 -0.20 2.41 12.87
CA ALA A 19 0.39 3.76 12.82
C ALA A 19 0.94 4.17 14.20
N ALA A 20 0.20 3.91 15.28
CA ALA A 20 0.65 4.19 16.64
C ALA A 20 1.91 3.40 17.07
N THR A 21 2.18 2.26 16.45
CA THR A 21 3.38 1.45 16.74
C THR A 21 4.60 1.87 15.93
N LEU A 22 4.42 2.35 14.69
CA LEU A 22 5.51 2.79 13.81
C LEU A 22 6.16 4.10 14.27
N THR A 23 5.43 4.94 14.99
CA THR A 23 5.92 6.21 15.55
C THR A 23 6.90 6.05 16.72
N ALA A 24 7.09 4.83 17.23
CA ALA A 24 7.84 4.61 18.48
C ALA A 24 9.37 4.48 18.32
N THR A 25 9.90 4.22 17.13
CA THR A 25 11.35 3.99 16.95
C THR A 25 11.86 4.45 15.59
N ALA A 26 12.18 5.74 15.46
CA ALA A 26 13.01 6.21 14.35
C ALA A 26 14.48 5.83 14.62
N VAL A 27 14.83 4.58 14.34
CA VAL A 27 16.23 4.16 14.25
C VAL A 27 16.75 4.55 12.86
N ALA A 28 18.00 5.03 12.77
CA ALA A 28 18.62 5.31 11.48
C ALA A 28 18.65 4.03 10.63
N GLN A 29 18.11 4.08 9.41
CA GLN A 29 18.17 2.94 8.50
C GLN A 29 19.63 2.65 8.09
N PRO A 30 20.00 1.37 7.94
CA PRO A 30 21.33 1.01 7.46
C PRO A 30 21.53 1.47 6.00
N PRO A 31 22.78 1.58 5.53
CA PRO A 31 23.06 1.77 4.11
C PRO A 31 22.38 0.70 3.25
N THR A 32 21.83 1.12 2.11
CA THR A 32 21.17 0.25 1.15
C THR A 32 22.00 0.11 -0.12
N ILE A 33 22.14 -1.10 -0.62
CA ILE A 33 22.77 -1.38 -1.92
C ILE A 33 21.79 -1.18 -3.09
N LEU A 34 20.48 -1.26 -2.83
CA LEU A 34 19.41 -0.89 -3.75
C LEU A 34 18.38 -0.04 -3.01
N ALA A 35 17.97 1.06 -3.65
CA ALA A 35 16.84 1.88 -3.25
C ALA A 35 15.98 2.18 -4.47
N GLU A 36 15.08 1.26 -4.80
CA GLU A 36 14.16 1.38 -5.92
C GLU A 36 12.83 1.98 -5.47
N ARG A 37 12.42 3.05 -6.13
CA ARG A 37 11.22 3.83 -5.84
C ARG A 37 10.23 3.84 -6.99
N PHE A 38 10.62 3.35 -8.16
CA PHE A 38 9.79 3.30 -9.35
C PHE A 38 9.23 4.67 -9.79
N ASP A 39 9.86 5.77 -9.36
CA ASP A 39 9.37 7.15 -9.57
C ASP A 39 10.25 7.99 -10.49
N THR A 40 11.32 7.40 -11.04
CA THR A 40 12.20 8.03 -12.03
C THR A 40 11.96 7.47 -13.42
N ASP A 41 12.17 8.29 -14.45
CA ASP A 41 12.26 7.79 -15.82
C ASP A 41 13.39 6.74 -15.94
N GLY A 42 13.15 5.65 -16.66
CA GLY A 42 14.15 4.60 -16.88
C GLY A 42 14.51 3.77 -15.65
N TRP A 43 13.69 3.79 -14.59
CA TRP A 43 13.91 2.97 -13.38
C TRP A 43 14.16 1.48 -13.71
N ASN A 44 13.54 0.98 -14.78
CA ASN A 44 13.68 -0.39 -15.26
C ASN A 44 15.08 -0.74 -15.80
N ASP A 45 15.92 0.25 -16.14
CA ASP A 45 17.30 0.02 -16.59
C ASP A 45 18.19 -0.60 -15.50
N THR A 46 17.81 -0.44 -14.23
CA THR A 46 18.48 -1.06 -13.07
C THR A 46 18.28 -2.58 -13.04
N TRP A 47 17.23 -3.07 -13.71
CA TRP A 47 16.76 -4.44 -13.59
C TRP A 47 17.24 -5.30 -14.76
N VAL A 48 17.94 -6.39 -14.46
CA VAL A 48 18.32 -7.40 -15.43
C VAL A 48 17.09 -8.19 -15.86
N ASP A 49 17.04 -8.58 -17.14
CA ASP A 49 15.95 -9.39 -17.71
C ASP A 49 14.57 -8.71 -17.67
N TRP A 50 14.52 -7.38 -17.52
CA TRP A 50 13.32 -6.62 -17.83
C TRP A 50 12.96 -6.81 -19.31
N ARG A 51 11.73 -7.27 -19.60
CA ARG A 51 11.31 -7.63 -20.95
C ARG A 51 10.05 -6.86 -21.34
N SER A 52 9.81 -6.78 -22.66
CA SER A 52 8.57 -6.19 -23.20
C SER A 52 7.29 -6.80 -22.64
N GLY A 53 7.32 -8.05 -22.20
CA GLY A 53 6.18 -8.69 -21.52
C GLY A 53 5.89 -8.14 -20.13
N ASP A 54 6.88 -7.59 -19.43
CA ASP A 54 6.71 -6.92 -18.14
C ASP A 54 6.12 -5.50 -18.35
N ASP A 55 6.48 -4.79 -19.42
CA ASP A 55 5.88 -3.50 -19.79
C ASP A 55 4.37 -3.59 -20.06
N LEU A 56 3.88 -4.77 -20.45
CA LEU A 56 2.44 -5.02 -20.70
C LEU A 56 1.63 -5.25 -19.42
N THR A 57 2.30 -5.58 -18.32
CA THR A 57 1.65 -5.98 -17.05
C THR A 57 2.02 -5.06 -15.91
N THR A 58 2.80 -4.01 -16.17
CA THR A 58 3.23 -3.04 -15.16
C THR A 58 3.02 -1.60 -15.61
N SER A 59 2.84 -0.71 -14.63
CA SER A 59 2.65 0.71 -14.86
C SER A 59 3.08 1.51 -13.64
N GLN A 60 3.56 2.73 -13.84
CA GLN A 60 3.69 3.67 -12.73
C GLN A 60 2.29 4.15 -12.29
N GLN A 61 2.02 4.08 -10.99
CA GLN A 61 0.80 4.60 -10.38
C GLN A 61 1.07 5.13 -8.97
N SER A 62 0.05 5.62 -8.25
CA SER A 62 0.26 6.15 -6.89
C SER A 62 0.87 5.11 -5.95
N GLY A 63 2.04 5.41 -5.42
CA GLY A 63 2.80 4.59 -4.49
C GLY A 63 2.56 4.94 -3.01
N TYR A 64 3.40 4.39 -2.15
CA TYR A 64 3.41 4.64 -0.71
C TYR A 64 3.97 6.03 -0.38
N ARG A 65 5.01 6.49 -1.09
CA ARG A 65 5.60 7.83 -0.92
C ARG A 65 5.49 8.74 -2.14
N THR A 66 5.56 8.17 -3.35
CA THR A 66 5.45 8.90 -4.61
C THR A 66 4.70 8.07 -5.65
N ALA A 67 5.35 7.70 -6.74
CA ALA A 67 4.87 6.67 -7.65
C ALA A 67 5.30 5.30 -7.11
N GLY A 68 4.64 4.26 -7.58
CA GLY A 68 5.01 2.88 -7.30
C GLY A 68 4.79 2.01 -8.54
N LEU A 69 5.29 0.79 -8.48
CA LEU A 69 5.10 -0.22 -9.51
C LEU A 69 3.73 -0.88 -9.35
N GLY A 70 2.76 -0.40 -10.12
CA GLY A 70 1.51 -1.09 -10.34
C GLY A 70 1.76 -2.35 -11.18
N VAL A 71 1.12 -3.45 -10.79
CA VAL A 71 1.21 -4.73 -11.50
C VAL A 71 -0.19 -5.29 -11.66
N ASN A 72 -0.58 -5.62 -12.89
CA ASN A 72 -1.82 -6.31 -13.20
C ASN A 72 -1.56 -7.66 -13.89
N ILE A 73 -2.04 -8.75 -13.30
CA ILE A 73 -2.05 -10.07 -13.93
C ILE A 73 -3.45 -10.36 -14.44
N GLY A 74 -3.63 -10.28 -15.76
CA GLY A 74 -4.94 -10.46 -16.38
C GLY A 74 -5.54 -11.87 -16.27
N PRO A 75 -6.84 -12.04 -16.57
CA PRO A 75 -7.50 -13.35 -16.58
C PRO A 75 -6.75 -14.36 -17.46
N GLY A 76 -6.56 -15.58 -16.94
CA GLY A 76 -5.80 -16.64 -17.61
C GLY A 76 -4.28 -16.44 -17.63
N GLN A 77 -3.78 -15.25 -17.28
CA GLN A 77 -2.37 -14.94 -17.24
C GLN A 77 -1.74 -15.39 -15.91
N ARG A 78 -0.40 -15.36 -15.87
CA ARG A 78 0.38 -15.81 -14.71
C ARG A 78 1.50 -14.86 -14.33
N ARG A 79 2.11 -14.19 -15.31
CA ARG A 79 3.26 -13.31 -15.09
C ARG A 79 2.77 -11.88 -14.85
N GLY A 80 3.28 -11.24 -13.80
CA GLY A 80 3.15 -9.80 -13.57
C GLY A 80 4.48 -9.07 -13.71
N ALA A 81 5.56 -9.60 -13.13
CA ALA A 81 6.93 -9.10 -13.32
C ALA A 81 7.94 -10.26 -13.22
N GLY A 82 9.06 -10.14 -13.92
CA GLY A 82 10.05 -11.21 -14.02
C GLY A 82 11.49 -10.74 -14.16
N ALA A 83 11.84 -9.63 -13.51
CA ALA A 83 13.19 -9.06 -13.56
C ALA A 83 14.01 -9.36 -12.30
N HIS A 84 15.31 -9.11 -12.37
CA HIS A 84 16.27 -9.43 -11.31
C HIS A 84 17.23 -8.27 -11.05
N TYR A 85 17.52 -7.99 -9.78
CA TYR A 85 18.62 -7.14 -9.39
C TYR A 85 19.83 -8.01 -9.03
N ARG A 86 21.01 -7.66 -9.53
CA ARG A 86 22.27 -8.36 -9.24
C ARG A 86 22.91 -7.72 -8.02
N ILE A 87 23.31 -8.55 -7.08
CA ILE A 87 24.04 -8.14 -5.88
C ILE A 87 25.51 -8.46 -6.12
N ASP A 88 26.36 -7.47 -5.91
CA ASP A 88 27.81 -7.59 -6.09
C ASP A 88 28.49 -8.01 -4.78
N GLY A 89 29.53 -8.83 -4.91
CA GLY A 89 30.31 -9.35 -3.78
C GLY A 89 29.79 -10.66 -3.20
N ASP A 90 30.57 -11.24 -2.28
CA ASP A 90 30.25 -12.47 -1.58
C ASP A 90 29.38 -12.13 -0.35
N VAL A 91 28.06 -12.14 -0.54
CA VAL A 91 27.08 -11.75 0.49
C VAL A 91 26.48 -12.99 1.13
N ASP A 92 26.70 -13.15 2.44
CA ASP A 92 26.12 -14.24 3.23
C ASP A 92 24.85 -13.82 3.99
N GLU A 93 24.60 -12.53 4.12
CA GLU A 93 23.45 -12.00 4.85
C GLU A 93 22.89 -10.75 4.18
N ALA A 94 21.58 -10.72 3.99
CA ALA A 94 20.91 -9.57 3.39
C ALA A 94 19.47 -9.42 3.89
N TRP A 95 19.01 -8.17 3.85
CA TRP A 95 17.65 -7.75 4.15
C TRP A 95 17.04 -7.10 2.92
N PHE A 96 15.75 -7.35 2.72
CA PHE A 96 14.92 -6.58 1.79
C PHE A 96 13.74 -5.97 2.52
N ARG A 97 13.25 -4.83 2.04
CA ARG A 97 11.97 -4.27 2.46
C ARG A 97 11.26 -3.70 1.24
N TYR A 98 9.96 -3.92 1.12
CA TYR A 98 9.11 -3.20 0.18
C TYR A 98 7.72 -2.95 0.78
N TYR A 99 7.06 -1.91 0.30
CA TYR A 99 5.66 -1.68 0.60
C TYR A 99 4.78 -2.37 -0.44
N LEU A 100 3.74 -3.07 0.02
CA LEU A 100 2.81 -3.80 -0.82
C LEU A 100 1.39 -3.31 -0.56
N ARG A 101 0.63 -3.03 -1.62
CA ARG A 101 -0.81 -2.79 -1.58
C ARG A 101 -1.51 -3.74 -2.52
N LEU A 102 -2.51 -4.46 -2.02
CA LEU A 102 -3.33 -5.38 -2.82
C LEU A 102 -4.59 -4.64 -3.29
N GLU A 103 -4.87 -4.65 -4.59
CA GLU A 103 -5.92 -3.83 -5.21
C GLU A 103 -6.80 -4.74 -6.08
N ASP A 104 -7.78 -5.39 -5.44
CA ASP A 104 -8.57 -6.48 -6.05
C ASP A 104 -7.74 -7.77 -6.34
N PHE A 105 -6.80 -8.07 -5.45
CA PHE A 105 -5.95 -9.25 -5.53
C PHE A 105 -6.59 -10.47 -4.85
N VAL A 106 -7.46 -11.19 -5.57
CA VAL A 106 -8.16 -12.38 -5.05
C VAL A 106 -7.75 -13.64 -5.85
N PRO A 107 -6.58 -14.22 -5.58
CA PRO A 107 -6.06 -15.32 -6.39
C PRO A 107 -6.72 -16.66 -6.05
N LYS A 108 -7.09 -17.44 -7.10
CA LYS A 108 -7.61 -18.82 -6.93
C LYS A 108 -6.58 -19.84 -6.43
N THR A 109 -5.29 -19.52 -6.48
CA THR A 109 -4.21 -20.40 -6.03
C THR A 109 -3.03 -19.56 -5.53
N SER A 110 -1.94 -20.23 -5.14
CA SER A 110 -0.74 -19.55 -4.65
C SER A 110 0.04 -18.88 -5.79
N GLY A 111 0.94 -17.97 -5.43
CA GLY A 111 1.91 -17.40 -6.35
C GLY A 111 3.19 -16.98 -5.65
N LYS A 112 3.92 -16.05 -6.24
CA LYS A 112 5.21 -15.55 -5.78
C LYS A 112 5.23 -14.04 -5.80
N PHE A 113 5.92 -13.52 -4.81
CA PHE A 113 6.35 -12.15 -4.63
C PHE A 113 7.88 -12.12 -4.52
N PRO A 114 8.48 -10.93 -4.44
CA PRO A 114 9.93 -10.80 -4.49
C PRO A 114 10.69 -11.50 -3.35
N GLY A 115 11.96 -11.79 -3.59
CA GLY A 115 12.88 -12.33 -2.60
C GLY A 115 14.26 -12.70 -3.17
N PHE A 116 15.16 -13.16 -2.30
CA PHE A 116 16.55 -13.45 -2.66
C PHE A 116 16.73 -14.83 -3.30
N ALA A 117 17.81 -14.96 -4.06
CA ALA A 117 18.30 -16.23 -4.55
C ALA A 117 19.81 -16.21 -4.81
N GLY A 118 20.43 -17.38 -4.61
CA GLY A 118 21.80 -17.69 -5.01
C GLY A 118 21.78 -18.85 -5.99
N MET A 119 21.74 -18.55 -7.30
CA MET A 119 21.55 -19.56 -8.35
C MET A 119 22.56 -19.34 -9.49
N PRO A 120 23.81 -19.81 -9.34
CA PRO A 120 24.77 -19.80 -10.44
C PRO A 120 24.37 -20.74 -11.59
N SER A 121 23.64 -21.81 -11.27
CA SER A 121 23.02 -22.74 -12.23
C SER A 121 21.50 -22.55 -12.27
N PHE A 122 20.83 -23.06 -13.30
CA PHE A 122 19.38 -22.91 -13.50
C PHE A 122 18.52 -23.88 -12.64
N THR A 123 18.94 -24.15 -11.41
CA THR A 123 18.28 -25.00 -10.41
C THR A 123 17.61 -24.15 -9.32
N ALA A 124 17.13 -24.78 -8.23
CA ALA A 124 16.43 -24.15 -7.11
C ALA A 124 15.21 -23.30 -7.49
N ARG A 125 14.51 -23.72 -8.55
CA ARG A 125 13.29 -23.10 -9.07
C ARG A 125 12.50 -24.11 -9.91
N GLY A 126 11.22 -23.82 -10.18
CA GLY A 126 10.43 -24.59 -11.15
C GLY A 126 10.31 -26.10 -10.87
N CYS A 127 10.43 -26.52 -9.60
CA CYS A 127 10.51 -27.91 -9.19
C CYS A 127 11.78 -28.66 -9.62
N PHE A 128 12.87 -27.92 -9.83
CA PHE A 128 14.23 -28.43 -9.98
C PHE A 128 15.01 -28.11 -8.70
N PRO A 129 15.24 -29.08 -7.80
CA PRO A 129 15.96 -28.85 -6.55
C PRO A 129 17.47 -28.63 -6.78
N SER A 130 18.16 -28.19 -5.74
CA SER A 130 19.63 -28.04 -5.73
C SER A 130 20.31 -29.40 -5.78
N THR A 131 21.35 -29.55 -6.59
CA THR A 131 22.20 -30.75 -6.64
C THR A 131 23.66 -30.36 -6.48
N PRO A 132 24.56 -31.29 -6.12
CA PRO A 132 26.01 -31.00 -6.09
C PRO A 132 26.55 -30.52 -7.45
N GLU A 133 25.99 -31.04 -8.55
CA GLU A 133 26.40 -30.67 -9.92
C GLU A 133 25.87 -29.29 -10.33
N ASP A 134 24.66 -28.95 -9.87
CA ASP A 134 23.99 -27.68 -10.15
C ASP A 134 23.49 -27.05 -8.83
N PRO A 135 24.39 -26.41 -8.06
CA PRO A 135 24.07 -25.86 -6.76
C PRO A 135 23.27 -24.56 -6.88
N GLY A 136 22.30 -24.39 -6.00
CA GLY A 136 21.55 -23.14 -5.87
C GLY A 136 20.52 -23.17 -4.76
N TRP A 137 19.98 -22.01 -4.42
CA TRP A 137 18.86 -21.85 -3.49
C TRP A 137 18.03 -20.62 -3.87
N SER A 138 16.76 -20.60 -3.46
CA SER A 138 15.93 -19.39 -3.58
C SER A 138 14.94 -19.28 -2.42
N ALA A 139 14.75 -18.07 -1.91
CA ALA A 139 13.85 -17.75 -0.81
C ALA A 139 12.94 -16.59 -1.22
N ARG A 140 11.91 -16.90 -2.01
CA ARG A 140 10.95 -15.90 -2.49
C ARG A 140 9.80 -15.77 -1.53
N THR A 141 9.26 -14.57 -1.39
CA THR A 141 7.95 -14.40 -0.75
C THR A 141 6.89 -15.13 -1.60
N MET A 142 5.91 -15.74 -0.96
CA MET A 142 4.75 -16.33 -1.63
C MET A 142 3.46 -15.86 -0.99
N PHE A 143 2.38 -15.94 -1.77
CA PHE A 143 1.01 -15.77 -1.29
C PHE A 143 0.23 -17.06 -1.48
N THR A 144 -0.75 -17.30 -0.62
CA THR A 144 -1.71 -18.41 -0.72
C THR A 144 -2.87 -18.08 -1.67
N ALA A 145 -3.72 -19.07 -1.94
CA ALA A 145 -5.04 -18.77 -2.50
C ALA A 145 -5.83 -17.90 -1.51
N ALA A 146 -6.69 -17.02 -2.03
CA ALA A 146 -7.56 -16.23 -1.18
C ALA A 146 -8.47 -17.13 -0.32
N GLY A 147 -8.72 -16.75 0.93
CA GLY A 147 -9.56 -17.53 1.85
C GLY A 147 -8.94 -18.81 2.39
N THR A 148 -7.62 -19.00 2.24
CA THR A 148 -6.93 -20.19 2.75
C THR A 148 -5.90 -19.86 3.82
N GLY A 149 -5.53 -20.85 4.64
CA GLY A 149 -4.51 -20.67 5.68
C GLY A 149 -4.97 -19.83 6.87
N GLY A 150 -6.27 -19.74 7.12
CA GLY A 150 -6.89 -18.95 8.19
C GLY A 150 -7.37 -17.55 7.76
N ALA A 151 -7.28 -17.24 6.47
CA ALA A 151 -7.67 -15.96 5.90
C ALA A 151 -9.17 -15.90 5.53
N GLU A 152 -9.76 -14.70 5.55
CA GLU A 152 -11.08 -14.43 4.99
C GLU A 152 -11.09 -14.58 3.45
N PRO A 153 -12.26 -14.74 2.79
CA PRO A 153 -12.35 -15.07 1.36
C PRO A 153 -11.62 -14.13 0.39
N ASP A 154 -11.41 -12.88 0.78
CA ASP A 154 -10.74 -11.83 0.00
C ASP A 154 -9.31 -11.52 0.50
N GLN A 155 -8.80 -12.30 1.45
CA GLN A 155 -7.49 -12.15 2.06
C GLN A 155 -6.54 -13.24 1.60
N ILE A 156 -5.26 -12.89 1.52
CA ILE A 156 -4.17 -13.85 1.29
C ILE A 156 -3.30 -13.96 2.53
N ARG A 157 -2.66 -15.12 2.71
CA ARG A 157 -1.60 -15.29 3.71
C ARG A 157 -0.24 -15.33 3.02
N LEU A 158 0.74 -14.64 3.58
CA LEU A 158 2.11 -14.69 3.10
C LEU A 158 2.90 -15.85 3.68
N GLY A 159 3.96 -16.22 2.96
CA GLY A 159 4.92 -17.23 3.36
C GLY A 159 6.23 -17.08 2.61
N THR A 160 7.20 -17.92 2.92
CA THR A 160 8.43 -18.08 2.14
C THR A 160 8.34 -19.36 1.30
N TYR A 161 8.57 -19.24 0.01
CA TYR A 161 8.74 -20.38 -0.90
C TYR A 161 10.24 -20.65 -1.06
N LEU A 162 10.71 -21.67 -0.36
CA LEU A 162 12.13 -21.91 -0.10
C LEU A 162 12.64 -23.14 -0.85
N TYR A 163 13.68 -22.98 -1.66
CA TYR A 163 14.53 -24.07 -2.11
C TYR A 163 15.80 -24.08 -1.26
N HIS A 164 16.12 -25.24 -0.70
CA HIS A 164 17.28 -25.45 0.18
C HIS A 164 17.77 -26.91 0.05
N VAL A 165 18.92 -27.23 0.61
CA VAL A 165 19.56 -28.55 0.40
C VAL A 165 18.72 -29.70 0.95
N ASP A 166 18.13 -29.51 2.13
CA ASP A 166 17.39 -30.54 2.86
C ASP A 166 15.90 -30.65 2.50
N GLN A 167 15.43 -29.97 1.45
CA GLN A 167 14.01 -30.00 1.09
C GLN A 167 13.57 -31.42 0.71
N ALA A 168 12.42 -31.86 1.22
CA ALA A 168 11.95 -33.23 0.98
C ALA A 168 11.44 -33.43 -0.45
N GLY A 169 10.86 -32.39 -1.04
CA GLY A 169 10.26 -32.43 -2.38
C GLY A 169 11.13 -31.78 -3.45
N ALA A 170 10.81 -32.06 -4.73
CA ALA A 170 11.50 -31.42 -5.86
C ALA A 170 11.15 -29.92 -6.00
N CYS A 171 9.97 -29.52 -5.53
CA CYS A 171 9.52 -28.13 -5.46
C CYS A 171 9.90 -27.52 -4.11
N GLY A 172 10.02 -26.18 -4.07
CA GLY A 172 10.34 -25.47 -2.85
C GLY A 172 9.30 -25.68 -1.74
N ASP A 173 9.77 -25.66 -0.49
CA ASP A 173 8.94 -25.76 0.69
C ASP A 173 8.12 -24.49 0.88
N LYS A 174 6.88 -24.65 1.35
CA LYS A 174 5.95 -23.55 1.63
C LYS A 174 5.94 -23.26 3.12
N LEU A 175 6.72 -22.29 3.54
CA LEU A 175 6.82 -21.88 4.93
C LEU A 175 5.85 -20.72 5.20
N LEU A 176 4.62 -21.04 5.61
CA LEU A 176 3.62 -20.01 5.91
C LEU A 176 3.98 -19.21 7.17
N TRP A 177 3.93 -17.88 7.08
CA TRP A 177 4.19 -16.98 8.22
C TRP A 177 3.00 -16.93 9.18
N ASP A 178 3.15 -16.40 10.39
CA ASP A 178 2.07 -16.31 11.40
C ASP A 178 0.78 -15.71 10.80
N ALA A 179 -0.34 -16.42 10.96
CA ALA A 179 -1.62 -16.01 10.39
C ALA A 179 -2.18 -14.71 11.01
N ASN A 180 -1.80 -14.37 12.24
CA ASN A 180 -2.25 -13.14 12.91
C ASN A 180 -1.47 -11.91 12.45
N VAL A 181 -0.32 -12.12 11.80
CA VAL A 181 0.59 -11.05 11.36
C VAL A 181 0.60 -10.91 9.85
N ALA A 182 0.60 -12.03 9.13
CA ALA A 182 0.84 -12.09 7.69
C ALA A 182 -0.39 -12.46 6.86
N THR A 183 -1.59 -12.22 7.39
CA THR A 183 -2.84 -12.28 6.62
C THR A 183 -3.21 -10.88 6.14
N LEU A 184 -3.15 -10.68 4.83
CA LEU A 184 -3.28 -9.37 4.20
C LEU A 184 -4.69 -9.17 3.68
N SER A 185 -5.30 -8.08 4.11
CA SER A 185 -6.49 -7.47 3.52
C SER A 185 -6.14 -6.60 2.33
N GLN A 186 -7.12 -6.35 1.47
CA GLN A 186 -6.95 -5.45 0.33
C GLN A 186 -6.92 -3.96 0.76
N ASP A 187 -6.56 -3.12 -0.20
CA ASP A 187 -6.72 -1.67 -0.22
C ASP A 187 -5.93 -0.90 0.86
N ARG A 188 -4.92 -1.52 1.46
CA ARG A 188 -3.97 -0.83 2.35
C ARG A 188 -2.53 -1.20 2.07
N TRP A 189 -1.63 -0.33 2.50
CA TRP A 189 -0.20 -0.57 2.48
C TRP A 189 0.23 -1.48 3.63
N TYR A 190 1.13 -2.41 3.31
CA TYR A 190 1.88 -3.25 4.25
C TYR A 190 3.37 -3.04 4.02
N CYS A 191 4.13 -2.87 5.09
CA CYS A 191 5.57 -2.96 5.05
C CYS A 191 5.99 -4.43 5.15
N ILE A 192 6.51 -5.01 4.07
CA ILE A 192 6.99 -6.39 4.02
C ILE A 192 8.50 -6.37 4.08
N GLU A 193 9.08 -7.06 5.07
CA GLU A 193 10.52 -7.15 5.26
C GLU A 193 10.96 -8.61 5.44
N GLY A 194 12.14 -8.95 4.94
CA GLY A 194 12.72 -10.27 5.12
C GLY A 194 14.24 -10.22 5.20
N ARG A 195 14.79 -11.15 5.99
CA ARG A 195 16.23 -11.41 6.16
C ARG A 195 16.52 -12.84 5.71
N ILE A 196 17.60 -12.99 4.96
CA ILE A 196 18.21 -14.30 4.68
C ILE A 196 19.64 -14.27 5.21
N GLY A 197 19.97 -15.22 6.08
CA GLY A 197 21.33 -15.52 6.51
C GLY A 197 21.72 -16.90 6.00
N LEU A 198 22.77 -16.98 5.18
CA LEU A 198 23.27 -18.27 4.70
C LEU A 198 23.95 -19.03 5.83
N ASN A 199 23.87 -20.34 5.75
CA ASN A 199 24.57 -21.21 6.69
C ASN A 199 26.08 -21.16 6.46
N THR A 200 26.84 -21.46 7.52
CA THR A 200 28.23 -21.88 7.37
C THR A 200 28.26 -23.09 6.43
N PRO A 201 29.11 -23.15 5.39
CA PRO A 201 29.07 -24.24 4.41
C PRO A 201 29.05 -25.62 5.05
N GLY A 202 28.00 -26.41 4.76
CA GLY A 202 27.82 -27.77 5.30
C GLY A 202 27.21 -27.85 6.71
N ALA A 203 26.99 -26.72 7.39
CA ALA A 203 26.23 -26.65 8.63
C ALA A 203 24.73 -26.42 8.37
N ASN A 204 23.93 -26.55 9.43
CA ASN A 204 22.50 -26.28 9.42
C ASN A 204 22.16 -25.11 10.38
N ASP A 205 22.82 -23.97 10.14
CA ASP A 205 22.78 -22.75 10.97
C ASP A 205 22.36 -21.51 10.16
N GLY A 206 21.83 -21.69 8.95
CA GLY A 206 21.27 -20.61 8.14
C GLY A 206 19.87 -20.23 8.59
N SER A 207 19.48 -18.99 8.32
CA SER A 207 18.25 -18.40 8.85
C SER A 207 17.38 -17.70 7.81
N VAL A 208 16.07 -17.71 8.08
CA VAL A 208 15.04 -16.92 7.42
C VAL A 208 14.22 -16.23 8.49
N GLU A 209 14.17 -14.89 8.45
CA GLU A 209 13.28 -14.10 9.29
C GLU A 209 12.43 -13.17 8.42
N THR A 210 11.18 -12.94 8.81
CA THR A 210 10.27 -12.04 8.08
C THR A 210 9.43 -11.21 9.02
N TRP A 211 9.03 -10.04 8.56
CA TRP A 211 8.19 -9.08 9.29
C TRP A 211 7.11 -8.52 8.38
N VAL A 212 5.94 -8.24 8.97
CA VAL A 212 4.87 -7.46 8.35
C VAL A 212 4.53 -6.33 9.30
N ASP A 213 4.57 -5.10 8.79
CA ASP A 213 4.34 -3.87 9.56
C ASP A 213 5.22 -3.79 10.84
N GLY A 214 6.46 -4.24 10.72
CA GLY A 214 7.46 -4.26 11.81
C GLY A 214 7.26 -5.38 12.84
N VAL A 215 6.18 -6.15 12.75
CA VAL A 215 5.91 -7.30 13.62
C VAL A 215 6.50 -8.56 12.99
N ARG A 216 7.30 -9.31 13.76
CA ARG A 216 7.91 -10.56 13.31
C ARG A 216 6.83 -11.56 12.93
N ALA A 217 6.85 -12.00 11.69
CA ALA A 217 5.87 -12.91 11.10
C ALA A 217 6.40 -14.34 11.01
N TYR A 218 7.72 -14.54 10.87
CA TYR A 218 8.33 -15.86 10.82
C TYR A 218 9.80 -15.81 11.24
N GLN A 219 10.29 -16.91 11.80
CA GLN A 219 11.71 -17.15 12.05
C GLN A 219 12.00 -18.64 11.96
N ARG A 220 13.11 -18.98 11.31
CA ARG A 220 13.70 -20.33 11.29
C ARG A 220 15.21 -20.21 11.12
N ASP A 221 15.98 -20.93 11.94
CA ASP A 221 17.45 -20.79 12.04
C ASP A 221 18.21 -22.12 11.82
N ASP A 222 17.51 -23.13 11.29
CA ASP A 222 18.02 -24.48 11.02
C ASP A 222 17.91 -24.82 9.52
N ILE A 223 18.44 -23.94 8.67
CA ILE A 223 18.37 -24.10 7.20
C ILE A 223 19.77 -24.29 6.62
N GLN A 224 19.95 -25.35 5.83
CA GLN A 224 21.12 -25.54 4.98
C GLN A 224 20.82 -25.05 3.56
N PHE A 225 21.31 -23.87 3.22
CA PHE A 225 21.27 -23.29 1.87
C PHE A 225 22.39 -23.82 0.97
N ARG A 226 23.57 -24.13 1.55
CA ARG A 226 24.77 -24.55 0.80
C ARG A 226 25.53 -25.69 1.48
N ARG A 227 26.10 -26.57 0.67
CA ARG A 227 26.89 -27.73 1.13
C ARG A 227 28.31 -27.31 1.52
N ALA A 228 29.10 -28.22 2.09
CA ALA A 228 30.48 -27.95 2.49
C ALA A 228 31.38 -27.61 1.27
N GLU A 229 31.05 -28.18 0.12
CA GLU A 229 31.78 -28.03 -1.14
C GLU A 229 31.38 -26.76 -1.92
N GLU A 230 30.44 -25.97 -1.38
CA GLU A 230 29.86 -24.79 -2.03
C GLU A 230 30.17 -23.47 -1.29
N PRO A 231 31.43 -23.19 -0.91
CA PRO A 231 31.75 -22.03 -0.06
C PRO A 231 31.52 -20.67 -0.73
N ASN A 232 31.40 -20.65 -2.06
CA ASN A 232 31.19 -19.43 -2.86
C ASN A 232 29.73 -19.28 -3.33
N LEU A 233 28.81 -20.10 -2.79
CA LEU A 233 27.39 -19.93 -3.03
C LEU A 233 26.86 -18.85 -2.07
N ASP A 234 26.53 -17.69 -2.63
CA ASP A 234 26.20 -16.45 -1.92
C ASP A 234 24.75 -16.00 -2.21
N ILE A 235 24.36 -14.85 -1.65
CA ILE A 235 23.16 -14.10 -2.02
C ILE A 235 23.48 -13.27 -3.26
N ARG A 236 23.12 -13.79 -4.44
CA ARG A 236 23.54 -13.23 -5.73
C ARG A 236 22.54 -12.30 -6.39
N THR A 237 21.25 -12.57 -6.19
CA THR A 237 20.19 -11.85 -6.90
C THR A 237 19.00 -11.60 -6.00
N PHE A 238 18.33 -10.48 -6.23
CA PHE A 238 16.99 -10.23 -5.74
C PHE A 238 16.00 -10.28 -6.90
N TRP A 239 14.96 -11.09 -6.76
CA TRP A 239 14.01 -11.37 -7.84
C TRP A 239 12.77 -10.51 -7.66
N LEU A 240 12.54 -9.54 -8.55
CA LEU A 240 11.24 -8.86 -8.69
C LEU A 240 10.28 -9.78 -9.46
N ASN A 241 10.05 -10.98 -8.93
CA ASN A 241 9.24 -11.99 -9.59
C ASN A 241 7.84 -12.05 -8.96
N ILE A 242 6.91 -11.38 -9.62
CA ILE A 242 5.49 -11.35 -9.26
C ILE A 242 4.78 -12.30 -10.22
N TYR A 243 4.29 -13.41 -9.68
CA TYR A 243 3.79 -14.51 -10.49
C TYR A 243 2.62 -15.22 -9.82
N PHE A 244 1.48 -15.29 -10.50
CA PHE A 244 0.35 -16.13 -10.13
C PHE A 244 0.57 -17.58 -10.58
N GLY A 245 0.45 -18.52 -9.65
CA GLY A 245 0.43 -19.95 -9.94
C GLY A 245 1.66 -20.73 -9.47
N GLY A 246 2.05 -21.71 -10.29
CA GLY A 246 2.75 -22.93 -9.85
C GLY A 246 1.81 -24.14 -9.79
N SER A 247 0.67 -24.05 -10.48
CA SER A 247 -0.32 -25.12 -10.69
C SER A 247 -0.92 -24.99 -12.11
N SER A 248 -1.81 -25.90 -12.48
CA SER A 248 -2.63 -25.79 -13.71
C SER A 248 -3.81 -24.81 -13.56
N VAL A 249 -4.10 -24.34 -12.33
CA VAL A 249 -5.21 -23.42 -12.06
C VAL A 249 -4.93 -22.06 -12.68
N VAL A 250 -5.93 -21.52 -13.36
CA VAL A 250 -5.92 -20.16 -13.92
C VAL A 250 -6.84 -19.25 -13.10
N ASN A 251 -6.48 -17.98 -12.98
CA ASN A 251 -7.37 -16.97 -12.44
C ASN A 251 -8.36 -16.54 -13.53
N ASP A 252 -9.59 -16.23 -13.16
CA ASP A 252 -10.66 -15.78 -14.06
C ASP A 252 -10.92 -14.27 -13.98
N ARG A 253 -10.09 -13.56 -13.23
CA ARG A 253 -10.14 -12.11 -13.03
C ARG A 253 -8.73 -11.53 -13.02
N ASP A 254 -8.65 -10.21 -13.19
CA ASP A 254 -7.44 -9.44 -12.93
C ASP A 254 -6.97 -9.63 -11.48
N LEU A 255 -5.65 -9.56 -11.29
CA LEU A 255 -5.01 -9.51 -9.99
C LEU A 255 -4.11 -8.30 -9.97
N SER A 256 -4.55 -7.23 -9.32
CA SER A 256 -3.81 -5.97 -9.26
C SER A 256 -3.20 -5.72 -7.89
N LEU A 257 -2.01 -5.14 -7.89
CA LEU A 257 -1.29 -4.73 -6.70
C LEU A 257 -0.31 -3.61 -7.03
N THR A 258 0.18 -2.93 -6.01
CA THR A 258 1.28 -1.98 -6.11
C THR A 258 2.42 -2.36 -5.19
N ILE A 259 3.66 -2.24 -5.68
CA ILE A 259 4.87 -2.28 -4.85
C ILE A 259 5.54 -0.91 -4.89
N ASP A 260 6.06 -0.45 -3.75
CA ASP A 260 6.85 0.77 -3.66
C ASP A 260 7.99 0.64 -2.64
N GLU A 261 8.98 1.52 -2.72
CA GLU A 261 10.13 1.66 -1.82
C GLU A 261 10.82 0.31 -1.54
N LEU A 262 11.25 -0.35 -2.61
CA LEU A 262 12.00 -1.59 -2.54
C LEU A 262 13.46 -1.29 -2.20
N MET A 263 13.85 -1.68 -0.99
CA MET A 263 15.17 -1.46 -0.43
C MET A 263 15.88 -2.80 -0.19
N ILE A 264 17.20 -2.83 -0.41
CA ILE A 264 18.05 -3.97 -0.07
C ILE A 264 19.25 -3.47 0.74
N SER A 265 19.56 -4.12 1.86
CA SER A 265 20.75 -3.85 2.67
C SER A 265 21.49 -5.15 2.98
N THR A 266 22.80 -5.07 3.09
CA THR A 266 23.68 -6.15 3.60
C THR A 266 24.30 -5.78 4.95
N GLU A 267 23.90 -4.64 5.52
CA GLU A 267 24.50 -4.09 6.74
C GLU A 267 23.55 -4.15 7.95
N GLY A 268 22.25 -4.41 7.73
CA GLY A 268 21.31 -4.62 8.82
C GLY A 268 19.85 -4.56 8.39
N GLN A 269 18.97 -4.71 9.39
CA GLN A 269 17.52 -4.58 9.22
C GLN A 269 17.15 -3.16 8.80
N ILE A 270 16.31 -3.05 7.78
CA ILE A 270 15.92 -1.77 7.17
C ILE A 270 14.82 -1.13 8.02
N GLY A 271 13.80 -1.89 8.36
CA GLY A 271 12.63 -1.46 9.11
C GLY A 271 11.62 -0.68 8.27
N CYS A 272 10.45 -0.52 8.87
CA CYS A 272 9.34 0.25 8.30
C CYS A 272 9.50 1.73 8.63
N VAL A 273 9.02 2.58 7.73
CA VAL A 273 9.11 4.05 7.84
C VAL A 273 7.73 4.69 7.70
N ALA A 274 7.52 5.82 8.37
CA ALA A 274 6.30 6.62 8.14
C ALA A 274 6.22 7.05 6.65
N PRO A 275 5.00 7.17 6.08
CA PRO A 275 4.83 7.58 4.69
C PRO A 275 5.36 8.99 4.47
N PHE A 276 5.15 9.89 5.44
CA PHE A 276 5.58 11.28 5.35
C PHE A 276 6.43 11.70 6.55
N TRP A 277 7.53 12.42 6.30
CA TRP A 277 8.43 12.88 7.36
C TRP A 277 7.97 14.21 7.97
N ASP A 278 7.26 15.05 7.21
CA ASP A 278 6.72 16.35 7.63
C ASP A 278 5.36 16.26 8.36
N SER A 279 4.78 15.06 8.48
CA SER A 279 3.55 14.84 9.26
C SER A 279 3.81 14.58 10.75
N THR A 280 5.07 14.33 11.14
CA THR A 280 5.45 13.77 12.46
C THR A 280 5.43 14.75 13.63
N ALA A 281 5.14 16.04 13.39
CA ALA A 281 5.17 17.10 14.39
C ALA A 281 3.82 17.86 14.52
N THR A 282 2.72 17.28 14.05
CA THR A 282 1.39 17.94 14.04
C THR A 282 0.36 17.16 14.85
N ILE A 283 -0.66 17.85 15.36
CA ILE A 283 -1.84 17.19 15.97
C ILE A 283 -2.63 16.31 14.99
N HIS A 284 -2.33 16.45 13.70
CA HIS A 284 -2.95 15.73 12.60
C HIS A 284 -2.20 14.44 12.23
N GLN A 285 -1.01 14.21 12.80
CA GLN A 285 -0.12 13.10 12.46
C GLN A 285 -0.84 11.76 12.36
N SER A 286 -1.53 11.35 13.43
CA SER A 286 -2.18 10.03 13.47
C SER A 286 -3.27 9.87 12.41
N ALA A 287 -3.97 10.96 12.07
CA ALA A 287 -4.98 10.95 11.01
C ALA A 287 -4.31 10.83 9.64
N ILE A 288 -3.25 11.60 9.38
CA ILE A 288 -2.50 11.58 8.13
C ILE A 288 -1.92 10.18 7.89
N GLU A 289 -1.21 9.62 8.87
CA GLU A 289 -0.60 8.29 8.75
C GLU A 289 -1.66 7.20 8.57
N ALA A 290 -2.76 7.24 9.33
CA ALA A 290 -3.81 6.25 9.20
C ALA A 290 -4.49 6.27 7.83
N LEU A 291 -4.74 7.46 7.30
CA LEU A 291 -5.30 7.60 5.96
C LEU A 291 -4.30 7.23 4.87
N ALA A 292 -3.01 7.46 5.08
CA ALA A 292 -1.97 7.14 4.11
C ALA A 292 -1.80 5.62 3.97
N PHE A 293 -1.75 4.90 5.10
CA PHE A 293 -1.74 3.45 5.10
C PHE A 293 -3.02 2.85 4.51
N ALA A 294 -4.18 3.50 4.67
CA ALA A 294 -5.42 3.12 3.98
C ALA A 294 -5.44 3.52 2.48
N GLY A 295 -4.39 4.17 1.97
CA GLY A 295 -4.29 4.64 0.58
C GLY A 295 -5.31 5.73 0.22
N ILE A 296 -5.83 6.46 1.21
CA ILE A 296 -6.79 7.56 1.03
C ILE A 296 -6.04 8.86 0.74
N VAL A 297 -4.99 9.16 1.51
CA VAL A 297 -4.16 10.35 1.28
C VAL A 297 -2.84 9.96 0.62
N VAL A 298 -2.31 10.87 -0.21
CA VAL A 298 -1.03 10.73 -0.92
C VAL A 298 -0.18 11.97 -0.68
N GLY A 299 1.14 11.83 -0.86
CA GLY A 299 2.09 12.93 -0.66
C GLY A 299 1.99 14.03 -1.72
N CYS A 300 2.51 15.21 -1.40
CA CYS A 300 2.73 16.30 -2.34
C CYS A 300 4.07 16.17 -3.08
N ALA A 301 5.04 15.50 -2.44
CA ALA A 301 6.38 15.23 -2.96
C ALA A 301 6.96 14.02 -2.20
N TYR A 302 8.18 13.60 -2.54
CA TYR A 302 8.79 12.40 -1.97
C TYR A 302 8.90 12.47 -0.44
N GLY A 303 8.12 11.60 0.22
CA GLY A 303 8.03 11.53 1.67
C GLY A 303 7.44 12.78 2.33
N GLN A 304 6.80 13.69 1.57
CA GLN A 304 6.17 14.90 2.11
C GLN A 304 4.66 14.84 1.94
N TYR A 305 3.95 15.19 3.01
CA TYR A 305 2.51 15.38 3.00
C TYR A 305 2.11 16.81 2.64
N CYS A 306 2.95 17.80 2.95
CA CYS A 306 2.64 19.24 2.91
C CYS A 306 1.40 19.59 3.75
N PRO A 307 1.45 19.47 5.08
CA PRO A 307 0.28 19.58 5.94
C PRO A 307 -0.43 20.94 5.88
N GLU A 308 0.32 22.01 5.62
CA GLU A 308 -0.18 23.39 5.62
C GLU A 308 -0.70 23.86 4.25
N ASP A 309 -0.43 23.13 3.17
CA ASP A 309 -0.95 23.50 1.85
C ASP A 309 -2.48 23.39 1.84
N HIS A 310 -3.12 24.32 1.13
CA HIS A 310 -4.56 24.30 0.92
C HIS A 310 -4.95 23.26 -0.13
N LEU A 311 -6.11 22.64 0.06
CA LEU A 311 -6.67 21.70 -0.90
C LEU A 311 -7.44 22.41 -2.00
N THR A 312 -7.20 22.01 -3.24
CA THR A 312 -8.10 22.36 -4.35
C THR A 312 -9.38 21.53 -4.33
N ARG A 313 -10.38 21.96 -5.10
CA ARG A 313 -11.64 21.23 -5.31
C ARG A 313 -11.38 19.84 -5.87
N ALA A 314 -10.56 19.72 -6.91
CA ALA A 314 -10.18 18.44 -7.49
C ALA A 314 -9.48 17.51 -6.48
N GLN A 315 -8.54 18.03 -5.68
CA GLN A 315 -7.85 17.23 -4.68
C GLN A 315 -8.82 16.72 -3.60
N THR A 316 -9.72 17.58 -3.12
CA THR A 316 -10.74 17.20 -2.13
C THR A 316 -11.67 16.11 -2.65
N LEU A 317 -12.16 16.25 -3.88
CA LEU A 317 -13.00 15.24 -4.53
C LEU A 317 -12.26 13.92 -4.72
N ALA A 318 -10.97 13.95 -5.05
CA ALA A 318 -10.15 12.75 -5.16
C ALA A 318 -9.92 12.05 -3.81
N LEU A 319 -9.88 12.78 -2.68
CA LEU A 319 -9.84 12.16 -1.36
C LEU A 319 -11.18 11.48 -1.02
N ILE A 320 -12.30 12.14 -1.30
CA ILE A 320 -13.65 11.60 -1.05
C ILE A 320 -13.91 10.37 -1.91
N ASP A 321 -13.57 10.41 -3.21
CA ASP A 321 -13.72 9.28 -4.10
C ASP A 321 -12.87 8.08 -3.65
N ARG A 322 -11.64 8.29 -3.16
CA ARG A 322 -10.85 7.19 -2.55
C ARG A 322 -11.53 6.56 -1.34
N MET A 323 -12.35 7.32 -0.60
CA MET A 323 -13.09 6.79 0.54
C MET A 323 -14.34 6.00 0.15
N ILE A 324 -15.08 6.45 -0.85
CA ILE A 324 -16.36 5.82 -1.23
C ILE A 324 -16.24 4.84 -2.40
N GLN A 325 -15.13 4.92 -3.14
CA GLN A 325 -14.86 4.31 -4.45
C GLN A 325 -16.10 4.37 -5.34
N ALA A 326 -16.41 5.56 -5.85
CA ALA A 326 -17.59 5.74 -6.68
C ALA A 326 -17.50 4.83 -7.92
N PRO A 327 -18.63 4.29 -8.41
CA PRO A 327 -18.62 3.47 -9.61
C PRO A 327 -18.20 4.32 -10.82
N PRO A 328 -17.57 3.71 -11.85
CA PRO A 328 -17.28 4.41 -13.10
C PRO A 328 -18.53 5.07 -13.69
N ALA A 329 -18.35 6.25 -14.26
CA ALA A 329 -19.40 7.02 -14.90
C ALA A 329 -18.94 7.49 -16.28
N THR A 330 -19.88 7.58 -17.22
CA THR A 330 -19.64 8.09 -18.59
C THR A 330 -20.21 9.50 -18.79
N LEU A 331 -20.79 10.08 -17.75
CA LEU A 331 -21.33 11.44 -17.79
C LEU A 331 -20.15 12.40 -17.82
N ASP A 332 -20.17 13.33 -18.76
CA ASP A 332 -19.32 14.52 -18.75
C ASP A 332 -20.14 15.66 -18.14
N ALA A 333 -19.84 16.00 -16.89
CA ALA A 333 -20.71 16.84 -16.06
C ALA A 333 -20.38 18.33 -16.11
N PHE A 334 -19.14 18.68 -16.46
CA PHE A 334 -18.64 20.05 -16.44
C PHE A 334 -17.72 20.28 -17.64
N SER A 335 -17.64 21.52 -18.13
CA SER A 335 -16.87 21.82 -19.34
C SER A 335 -15.39 22.12 -19.07
N ASP A 336 -15.05 22.55 -17.85
CA ASP A 336 -13.74 23.05 -17.45
C ASP A 336 -12.80 22.00 -16.82
N ASP A 337 -13.23 20.74 -16.69
CA ASP A 337 -12.38 19.62 -16.28
C ASP A 337 -11.92 18.74 -17.44
N ASN A 338 -12.29 19.05 -18.68
CA ASN A 338 -11.84 18.33 -19.87
C ASN A 338 -10.30 18.24 -19.97
N GLY A 339 -9.75 17.03 -19.91
CA GLY A 339 -8.31 16.77 -19.92
C GLY A 339 -7.61 16.99 -18.57
N HIS A 340 -8.36 17.35 -17.53
CA HIS A 340 -7.85 17.51 -16.17
C HIS A 340 -7.66 16.13 -15.50
N TRP A 341 -6.64 15.97 -14.67
CA TRP A 341 -6.33 14.69 -14.02
C TRP A 341 -7.49 14.15 -13.16
N ALA A 342 -8.33 15.05 -12.65
CA ALA A 342 -9.49 14.72 -11.82
C ALA A 342 -10.80 14.54 -12.59
N GLU A 343 -10.83 14.72 -13.91
CA GLU A 343 -12.06 14.64 -14.74
C GLU A 343 -12.83 13.34 -14.44
N ALA A 344 -12.15 12.20 -14.50
CA ALA A 344 -12.77 10.92 -14.23
C ALA A 344 -13.35 10.83 -12.80
N VAL A 345 -12.71 11.43 -11.80
CA VAL A 345 -13.22 11.47 -10.42
C VAL A 345 -14.47 12.36 -10.33
N ILE A 346 -14.39 13.56 -10.90
CA ILE A 346 -15.48 14.54 -10.90
C ILE A 346 -16.72 13.94 -11.54
N ASN A 347 -16.55 13.31 -12.71
CA ASN A 347 -17.61 12.65 -13.47
C ASN A 347 -18.23 11.44 -12.76
N ARG A 348 -17.50 10.77 -11.85
CA ARG A 348 -18.08 9.74 -10.96
C ARG A 348 -18.92 10.31 -9.83
N LEU A 349 -18.50 11.45 -9.25
CA LEU A 349 -19.14 12.05 -8.08
C LEU A 349 -20.35 12.93 -8.44
N ALA A 350 -20.36 13.55 -9.61
CA ALA A 350 -21.43 14.42 -10.07
C ALA A 350 -22.82 13.74 -10.12
N PRO A 351 -23.00 12.56 -10.76
CA PRO A 351 -24.30 11.90 -10.79
C PRO A 351 -24.77 11.38 -9.44
N LEU A 352 -23.87 11.26 -8.46
CA LEU A 352 -24.21 10.91 -7.08
C LEU A 352 -24.71 12.12 -6.27
N GLY A 353 -24.69 13.33 -6.85
CA GLY A 353 -25.07 14.56 -6.17
C GLY A 353 -24.07 15.00 -5.10
N ILE A 354 -22.89 14.37 -5.03
CA ILE A 354 -21.86 14.70 -4.03
C ILE A 354 -21.25 16.05 -4.35
N VAL A 355 -20.98 16.29 -5.63
CA VAL A 355 -20.40 17.54 -6.12
C VAL A 355 -21.45 18.37 -6.86
N THR A 356 -21.43 19.67 -6.59
CA THR A 356 -22.18 20.69 -7.31
C THR A 356 -21.19 21.70 -7.89
N GLY A 357 -21.43 22.17 -9.11
CA GLY A 357 -20.57 23.13 -9.81
C GLY A 357 -20.39 24.44 -9.04
N CYS A 358 -19.28 25.14 -9.31
CA CYS A 358 -19.04 26.50 -8.83
C CYS A 358 -19.89 27.53 -9.59
N ALA A 359 -20.26 27.20 -10.83
CA ALA A 359 -21.18 27.96 -11.67
C ALA A 359 -21.94 27.01 -12.61
N VAL A 360 -22.76 27.58 -13.50
CA VAL A 360 -23.41 26.80 -14.56
C VAL A 360 -22.32 26.19 -15.44
N ASP A 361 -22.32 24.86 -15.55
CA ASP A 361 -21.40 24.08 -16.40
C ASP A 361 -19.91 24.16 -16.02
N LEU A 362 -19.59 24.62 -14.80
CA LEU A 362 -18.21 24.73 -14.29
C LEU A 362 -18.03 24.07 -12.93
N ILE A 363 -16.91 23.37 -12.73
CA ILE A 363 -16.50 22.78 -11.45
C ILE A 363 -15.40 23.56 -10.72
N CYS A 364 -14.63 24.37 -11.44
CA CYS A 364 -13.48 25.12 -10.94
C CYS A 364 -12.48 24.19 -10.21
N PRO A 365 -11.86 23.22 -10.90
CA PRO A 365 -11.15 22.12 -10.24
C PRO A 365 -9.93 22.56 -9.43
N ASP A 366 -9.31 23.68 -9.80
CA ASP A 366 -8.09 24.20 -9.18
C ASP A 366 -8.34 25.26 -8.09
N ASP A 367 -9.59 25.68 -7.88
CA ASP A 367 -9.93 26.61 -6.81
C ASP A 367 -9.73 25.96 -5.44
N GLU A 368 -9.26 26.73 -4.46
CA GLU A 368 -9.17 26.30 -3.07
C GLU A 368 -10.56 25.99 -2.50
N VAL A 369 -10.66 24.91 -1.73
CA VAL A 369 -11.89 24.53 -1.04
C VAL A 369 -11.97 25.22 0.31
N THR A 370 -13.08 25.91 0.55
CA THR A 370 -13.38 26.44 1.89
C THR A 370 -13.84 25.33 2.82
N ARG A 371 -13.69 25.55 4.14
CA ARG A 371 -14.15 24.61 5.17
C ARG A 371 -15.64 24.28 5.03
N GLY A 372 -16.49 25.28 4.73
CA GLY A 372 -17.92 25.09 4.51
C GLY A 372 -18.22 24.20 3.29
N GLN A 373 -17.52 24.42 2.17
CA GLN A 373 -17.65 23.57 0.98
C GLN A 373 -17.23 22.12 1.26
N PHE A 374 -16.14 21.92 2.00
CA PHE A 374 -15.69 20.60 2.41
C PHE A 374 -16.74 19.88 3.26
N ALA A 375 -17.36 20.57 4.22
CA ALA A 375 -18.45 20.02 5.03
C ALA A 375 -19.59 19.51 4.14
N ALA A 376 -20.00 20.30 3.14
CA ALA A 376 -21.06 19.92 2.21
C ALA A 376 -20.71 18.69 1.35
N PHE A 377 -19.44 18.55 0.94
CA PHE A 377 -19.03 17.36 0.20
C PHE A 377 -19.05 16.10 1.08
N VAL A 378 -18.55 16.21 2.32
CA VAL A 378 -18.55 15.09 3.28
C VAL A 378 -19.98 14.68 3.64
N THR A 379 -20.88 15.63 3.90
CA THR A 379 -22.27 15.31 4.27
C THR A 379 -23.01 14.57 3.18
N ARG A 380 -22.84 15.00 1.92
CA ARG A 380 -23.46 14.35 0.76
C ARG A 380 -22.83 13.00 0.45
N ALA A 381 -21.50 12.89 0.54
CA ALA A 381 -20.78 11.65 0.25
C ALA A 381 -21.15 10.51 1.21
N PHE A 382 -21.42 10.83 2.47
CA PHE A 382 -21.69 9.84 3.52
C PHE A 382 -23.14 9.83 4.01
N ASP A 383 -24.03 10.58 3.35
CA ASP A 383 -25.45 10.70 3.70
C ASP A 383 -25.66 10.94 5.20
N LEU A 384 -24.99 11.98 5.73
CA LEU A 384 -24.97 12.25 7.16
C LEU A 384 -26.37 12.66 7.66
N PRO A 385 -26.79 12.21 8.86
CA PRO A 385 -28.09 12.58 9.42
C PRO A 385 -28.21 14.09 9.70
N ALA A 386 -29.43 14.57 9.90
CA ALA A 386 -29.68 15.95 10.31
C ALA A 386 -29.02 16.27 11.68
N PRO A 387 -28.60 17.52 11.92
CA PRO A 387 -27.94 17.89 13.16
C PRO A 387 -28.92 17.89 14.33
N SER A 388 -28.40 17.67 15.54
CA SER A 388 -29.20 17.72 16.78
C SER A 388 -29.51 19.14 17.24
N GLU A 389 -28.64 20.09 16.91
CA GLU A 389 -28.67 21.48 17.33
C GLU A 389 -27.76 22.32 16.41
N ASP A 390 -27.75 23.61 16.67
CA ASP A 390 -26.81 24.57 16.07
C ASP A 390 -25.57 24.71 16.97
N PHE A 391 -24.37 24.62 16.38
CA PHE A 391 -23.11 24.46 17.10
C PHE A 391 -22.20 25.68 17.00
N PHE A 392 -22.36 26.52 15.99
CA PHE A 392 -21.44 27.63 15.72
C PHE A 392 -22.23 28.92 15.49
N SER A 393 -21.60 30.06 15.80
CA SER A 393 -22.23 31.38 15.68
C SER A 393 -21.64 32.23 14.55
N ASP A 394 -20.86 31.63 13.67
CA ASP A 394 -20.22 32.27 12.53
C ASP A 394 -20.55 31.60 11.19
N ASP A 395 -21.48 30.65 11.18
CA ASP A 395 -22.00 30.00 9.97
C ASP A 395 -23.42 30.45 9.61
N GLU A 396 -24.05 31.34 10.39
CA GLU A 396 -25.40 31.84 10.07
C GLU A 396 -25.44 32.55 8.72
N GLY A 397 -26.35 32.09 7.87
CA GLY A 397 -26.50 32.62 6.52
C GLY A 397 -25.47 32.08 5.52
N SER A 398 -24.55 31.22 5.95
CA SER A 398 -23.75 30.40 5.04
C SER A 398 -24.66 29.40 4.32
N PRO A 399 -24.49 29.19 3.00
CA PRO A 399 -25.20 28.11 2.30
C PRO A 399 -24.81 26.72 2.82
N PHE A 400 -23.77 26.62 3.66
CA PHE A 400 -23.24 25.37 4.20
C PHE A 400 -23.59 25.14 5.68
N GLU A 401 -24.32 26.06 6.33
CA GLU A 401 -24.70 26.02 7.76
C GLU A 401 -25.24 24.64 8.18
N MET A 402 -26.20 24.09 7.42
CA MET A 402 -26.74 22.75 7.69
C MET A 402 -25.63 21.69 7.68
N SER A 403 -24.76 21.69 6.66
CA SER A 403 -23.71 20.68 6.53
C SER A 403 -22.63 20.81 7.60
N ILE A 404 -22.31 22.03 8.01
CA ILE A 404 -21.39 22.33 9.11
C ILE A 404 -21.93 21.76 10.41
N ASN A 405 -23.20 22.03 10.72
CA ASN A 405 -23.86 21.52 11.91
C ASN A 405 -24.00 19.99 11.89
N GLN A 406 -24.23 19.36 10.72
CA GLN A 406 -24.24 17.90 10.59
C GLN A 406 -22.91 17.28 11.02
N ILE A 407 -21.78 17.76 10.48
CA ILE A 407 -20.46 17.21 10.85
C ILE A 407 -20.09 17.51 12.32
N ALA A 408 -20.60 18.61 12.90
CA ALA A 408 -20.41 18.94 14.31
C ALA A 408 -21.16 17.96 15.24
N SER A 409 -22.42 17.67 14.94
CA SER A 409 -23.27 16.76 15.71
C SER A 409 -22.70 15.34 15.85
N LEU A 410 -21.86 14.93 14.89
CA LEU A 410 -21.22 13.61 14.85
C LEU A 410 -19.81 13.60 15.45
N GLY A 411 -19.33 14.76 15.93
CA GLY A 411 -17.97 14.95 16.45
C GLY A 411 -16.87 14.88 15.38
N ILE A 412 -17.21 15.09 14.11
CA ILE A 412 -16.24 15.10 13.01
C ILE A 412 -15.43 16.40 13.06
N THR A 413 -16.05 17.54 13.33
CA THR A 413 -15.36 18.81 13.57
C THR A 413 -15.46 19.26 15.03
N ARG A 414 -14.57 20.17 15.43
CA ARG A 414 -14.64 20.94 16.69
C ARG A 414 -14.65 22.45 16.45
N GLY A 415 -14.80 22.87 15.20
CA GLY A 415 -14.62 24.26 14.80
C GLY A 415 -13.16 24.65 14.54
N CYS A 416 -12.92 25.95 14.42
CA CYS A 416 -11.60 26.60 14.31
C CYS A 416 -11.26 27.40 15.59
N GLY A 417 -12.26 27.84 16.36
CA GLY A 417 -12.09 28.61 17.58
C GLY A 417 -11.63 27.76 18.77
N GLY A 418 -10.84 28.36 19.67
CA GLY A 418 -10.34 27.70 20.88
C GLY A 418 -11.42 27.37 21.91
N ASP A 419 -12.56 28.07 21.87
CA ASP A 419 -13.74 27.83 22.71
C ASP A 419 -14.77 26.89 22.05
N GLY A 420 -14.54 26.51 20.79
CA GLY A 420 -15.43 25.66 20.00
C GLY A 420 -16.69 26.34 19.48
N SER A 421 -16.81 27.67 19.56
CA SER A 421 -18.01 28.41 19.12
C SER A 421 -17.97 28.89 17.67
N THR A 422 -16.81 28.78 17.00
CA THR A 422 -16.63 29.21 15.61
C THR A 422 -16.13 28.09 14.70
N TYR A 423 -16.62 28.07 13.46
CA TYR A 423 -16.27 27.11 12.42
C TYR A 423 -15.33 27.66 11.36
N CYS A 424 -15.37 28.97 11.08
CA CYS A 424 -14.66 29.65 9.99
C CYS A 424 -15.03 29.11 8.60
N PRO A 425 -16.28 29.27 8.13
CA PRO A 425 -16.78 28.59 6.92
C PRO A 425 -16.09 29.01 5.62
N GLU A 426 -15.60 30.24 5.53
CA GLU A 426 -14.98 30.81 4.32
C GLU A 426 -13.46 30.62 4.26
N ASP A 427 -12.83 30.17 5.36
CA ASP A 427 -11.39 29.93 5.37
C ASP A 427 -11.03 28.73 4.46
N PRO A 428 -9.93 28.81 3.69
CA PRO A 428 -9.38 27.67 2.97
C PRO A 428 -9.04 26.52 3.91
N LEU A 429 -9.30 25.29 3.47
CA LEU A 429 -9.00 24.09 4.25
C LEU A 429 -7.60 23.55 3.93
N THR A 430 -6.78 23.37 4.97
CA THR A 430 -5.46 22.74 4.81
C THR A 430 -5.55 21.22 4.65
N ARG A 431 -4.54 20.61 4.02
CA ARG A 431 -4.42 19.15 3.86
C ARG A 431 -4.45 18.40 5.18
N ALA A 432 -3.83 18.94 6.23
CA ALA A 432 -3.80 18.31 7.55
C ALA A 432 -5.16 18.36 8.27
N GLN A 433 -5.87 19.49 8.13
CA GLN A 433 -7.23 19.64 8.66
C GLN A 433 -8.18 18.65 7.96
N ALA A 434 -8.13 18.58 6.63
CA ALA A 434 -8.93 17.64 5.85
C ALA A 434 -8.69 16.18 6.28
N ALA A 435 -7.43 15.76 6.43
CA ALA A 435 -7.09 14.43 6.91
C ALA A 435 -7.75 14.12 8.27
N THR A 436 -7.75 15.07 9.20
CA THR A 436 -8.39 14.87 10.51
C THR A 436 -9.90 14.73 10.40
N LEU A 437 -10.55 15.55 9.56
CA LEU A 437 -11.99 15.47 9.36
C LEU A 437 -12.38 14.12 8.71
N LEU A 438 -11.70 13.70 7.64
CA LEU A 438 -11.95 12.41 6.98
C LEU A 438 -11.68 11.22 7.90
N TYR A 439 -10.61 11.27 8.69
CA TYR A 439 -10.32 10.23 9.67
C TYR A 439 -11.43 10.11 10.71
N ARG A 440 -11.99 11.24 11.18
CA ARG A 440 -13.11 11.22 12.12
C ARG A 440 -14.43 10.74 11.51
N VAL A 441 -14.65 10.93 10.20
CA VAL A 441 -15.77 10.30 9.48
C VAL A 441 -15.69 8.78 9.60
N LEU A 442 -14.50 8.21 9.38
CA LEU A 442 -14.26 6.77 9.48
C LEU A 442 -14.44 6.27 10.92
N GLN A 443 -13.95 7.02 11.90
CA GLN A 443 -14.15 6.70 13.31
C GLN A 443 -15.62 6.75 13.73
N TRP A 444 -16.40 7.72 13.23
CA TRP A 444 -17.83 7.79 13.48
C TRP A 444 -18.55 6.56 12.94
N GLN A 445 -18.25 6.17 11.70
CA GLN A 445 -18.82 4.99 11.06
C GLN A 445 -18.45 3.68 11.75
N GLN A 446 -17.25 3.59 12.32
CA GLN A 446 -16.84 2.43 13.12
C GLN A 446 -17.66 2.27 14.42
N ARG A 447 -18.25 3.37 14.93
CA ARG A 447 -19.07 3.36 16.16
C ARG A 447 -20.55 3.08 15.91
N GLN A 448 -21.00 3.11 14.65
CA GLN A 448 -22.36 2.71 14.25
C GLN A 448 -22.43 1.18 14.15
#